data_AF-A0A536WSZ0-F1
#
_entry.id   AF-A0A536WSZ0-F1
#
_cell.length_a   1.000
_cell.length_b   1.000
_cell.length_c   1.000
_cell.angle_alpha   90.00
_cell.angle_beta   90.00
_cell.angle_gamma   90.00
#
_symmetry.space_group_name_H-M   'P 1'
#
loop_
_entity.id
_entity.type
_entity.pdbx_description
1 polymer ?
#
loop_
_entity_poly.entity_id
_entity_poly.type
_entity_poly.pdbx_seq_one_letter_code
_entity_poly.pdbx_strand_id
1 'polypeptide(L)'
;MIDGNRTAVAREAIRIGYAAADDSPERMRAVVDIIFLVCEPLRHRGRYDFSKSDLPSRVRALGFELAFRRGLLRPPPPETIFLHRKLVGSSLLLARIGARVDARALVLPFLPTR
;
A
#
# COMPACT_ATOMS: atom_id res chain seq x y z
N MET A 1 7.52 -2.60 -4.55
CA MET A 1 6.24 -3.14 -5.06
C MET A 1 6.18 -3.24 -6.59
N ILE A 2 6.67 -2.25 -7.36
CA ILE A 2 6.55 -2.23 -8.83
C ILE A 2 7.17 -3.48 -9.48
N ASP A 3 8.37 -3.86 -9.02
CA ASP A 3 9.08 -5.04 -9.52
C ASP A 3 8.65 -6.36 -8.85
N GLY A 4 7.58 -6.34 -8.04
CA GLY A 4 7.08 -7.52 -7.33
C GLY A 4 8.00 -8.08 -6.24
N ASN A 5 9.16 -7.46 -5.97
CA ASN A 5 10.11 -7.94 -4.96
C ASN A 5 9.56 -7.75 -3.53
N ARG A 6 8.97 -8.82 -2.99
CA ARG A 6 8.37 -8.84 -1.64
C ARG A 6 9.42 -8.75 -0.53
N THR A 7 10.59 -9.37 -0.70
CA THR A 7 11.70 -9.30 0.27
C THR A 7 12.21 -7.87 0.42
N ALA A 8 12.39 -7.16 -0.70
CA ALA A 8 12.75 -5.74 -0.66
C ALA A 8 11.66 -4.91 0.04
N VAL A 9 10.38 -5.17 -0.23
CA VAL A 9 9.28 -4.47 0.46
C VAL A 9 9.29 -4.73 1.96
N ALA A 10 9.52 -5.97 2.42
CA ALA A 10 9.64 -6.28 3.84
C ALA A 10 10.77 -5.48 4.50
N ARG A 11 11.96 -5.47 3.87
CA ARG A 11 13.11 -4.69 4.37
C ARG A 11 12.80 -3.20 4.45
N GLU A 12 12.22 -2.61 3.41
CA GLU A 12 11.88 -1.20 3.41
C GLU A 12 10.74 -0.87 4.39
N ALA A 13 9.79 -1.78 4.59
CA ALA A 13 8.72 -1.62 5.58
C ALA A 13 9.30 -1.53 7.00
N ILE A 14 10.36 -2.28 7.31
CA ILE A 14 11.10 -2.12 8.57
C ILE A 14 11.79 -0.76 8.61
N ARG A 15 12.53 -0.42 7.55
CA ARG A 15 13.33 0.82 7.49
C ARG A 15 12.48 2.08 7.69
N ILE A 16 11.25 2.10 7.18
CA ILE A 16 10.33 3.24 7.34
C ILE A 16 9.42 3.12 8.56
N GLY A 17 9.50 2.04 9.35
CA GLY A 17 8.75 1.89 10.61
C GLY A 17 7.35 1.31 10.52
N TYR A 18 6.96 0.69 9.39
CA TYR A 18 5.70 -0.08 9.29
C TYR A 18 5.77 -1.47 9.93
N ALA A 19 6.98 -2.00 10.08
CA ALA A 19 7.26 -3.26 10.77
C ALA A 19 8.50 -3.10 11.67
N ALA A 20 8.62 -3.97 12.66
CA ALA A 20 9.83 -4.11 13.47
C ALA A 20 10.67 -5.30 12.98
N ALA A 21 11.98 -5.28 13.23
CA ALA A 21 12.88 -6.35 12.82
C ALA A 21 12.58 -7.69 13.52
N ASP A 22 11.96 -7.64 14.70
CA ASP A 22 11.54 -8.76 15.53
C ASP A 22 10.05 -9.14 15.34
N ASP A 23 9.34 -8.50 14.40
CA ASP A 23 7.97 -8.89 14.07
C ASP A 23 7.94 -10.36 13.59
N SER A 24 6.92 -11.09 14.02
CA SER A 24 6.75 -12.49 13.61
C SER A 24 6.67 -12.62 12.08
N PRO A 25 7.07 -13.76 11.50
CA PRO A 25 6.96 -13.99 10.06
C PRO A 25 5.53 -13.78 9.53
N GLU A 26 4.52 -14.08 10.33
CA GLU A 26 3.12 -13.85 9.97
C GLU A 26 2.78 -12.36 9.90
N ARG A 27 3.19 -11.59 10.91
CA ARG A 27 2.97 -10.15 10.91
C ARG A 27 3.70 -9.46 9.77
N MET A 28 4.94 -9.87 9.49
CA MET A 28 5.70 -9.35 8.35
C MET A 28 4.98 -9.62 7.03
N ARG A 29 4.45 -10.84 6.83
CA ARG A 29 3.63 -11.16 5.64
C ARG A 29 2.42 -10.25 5.52
N ALA A 30 1.68 -10.05 6.62
CA ALA A 30 0.50 -9.18 6.65
C ALA A 30 0.81 -7.73 6.27
N VAL A 31 1.93 -7.17 6.77
CA VAL A 31 2.39 -5.83 6.41
C VAL A 31 2.69 -5.74 4.91
N VAL A 32 3.45 -6.71 4.38
CA VAL A 32 3.77 -6.76 2.95
C VAL A 32 2.49 -6.89 2.11
N ASP A 33 1.52 -7.70 2.51
CA ASP A 33 0.26 -7.87 1.80
C ASP A 33 -0.56 -6.58 1.72
N ILE A 34 -0.67 -5.84 2.84
CA ILE A 34 -1.32 -4.52 2.83
C ILE A 34 -0.60 -3.57 1.87
N ILE A 35 0.73 -3.48 1.93
CA ILE A 35 1.51 -2.57 1.06
C ILE A 35 1.29 -2.94 -0.41
N PHE A 36 1.30 -4.24 -0.74
CA PHE A 36 1.07 -4.70 -2.10
C PHE A 36 -0.34 -4.39 -2.59
N LEU A 37 -1.36 -4.52 -1.73
CA LEU A 37 -2.74 -4.21 -2.04
C LEU A 37 -2.94 -2.71 -2.25
N VAL A 38 -2.55 -1.87 -1.29
CA VAL A 38 -2.73 -0.40 -1.35
C VAL A 38 -1.99 0.19 -2.56
N CYS A 39 -0.87 -0.40 -2.96
CA CYS A 39 -0.08 0.06 -4.09
C CYS A 39 -0.41 -0.63 -5.42
N GLU A 40 -1.54 -1.34 -5.52
CA GLU A 40 -2.07 -1.87 -6.77
C GLU A 40 -2.08 -0.85 -7.93
N PRO A 41 -2.52 0.42 -7.75
CA PRO A 41 -2.54 1.39 -8.85
C PRO A 41 -1.14 1.67 -9.43
N LEU A 42 -0.09 1.61 -8.60
CA LEU A 42 1.30 1.83 -9.03
C LEU A 42 1.86 0.64 -9.82
N ARG A 43 1.23 -0.53 -9.69
CA ARG A 43 1.64 -1.77 -10.36
C ARG A 43 0.81 -2.07 -11.60
N HIS A 44 -0.37 -1.47 -11.71
CA HIS A 44 -1.21 -1.54 -12.89
C HIS A 44 -0.49 -0.91 -14.09
N ARG A 45 -0.55 -1.57 -15.25
CA ARG A 45 0.02 -1.03 -16.50
C ARG A 45 -1.06 -0.25 -17.24
N GLY A 46 -0.79 1.02 -17.55
CA GLY A 46 -1.75 1.90 -18.19
C GLY A 46 -2.65 2.62 -17.20
N ARG A 47 -3.77 3.15 -17.70
CA ARG A 47 -4.68 3.98 -16.89
C ARG A 47 -5.50 3.13 -15.93
N TYR A 48 -5.27 3.31 -14.64
CA TYR A 48 -6.07 2.73 -13.57
C TYR A 48 -7.36 3.54 -13.38
N ASP A 49 -8.52 2.87 -13.44
CA ASP A 49 -9.83 3.49 -13.23
C ASP A 49 -10.19 3.45 -11.73
N PHE A 50 -9.98 4.57 -11.04
CA PHE A 50 -10.27 4.68 -9.61
C PHE A 50 -11.77 4.63 -9.32
N SER A 51 -12.62 4.99 -10.27
CA SER A 51 -14.08 4.99 -10.08
C SER A 51 -14.70 3.59 -10.12
N LYS A 52 -14.05 2.66 -10.82
CA LYS A 52 -14.45 1.25 -10.92
C LYS A 52 -13.66 0.33 -9.98
N SER A 53 -12.77 0.91 -9.16
CA SER A 53 -11.92 0.15 -8.28
C SER A 53 -12.66 -0.30 -7.02
N ASP A 54 -12.55 -1.58 -6.70
CA ASP A 54 -12.96 -2.18 -5.42
C ASP A 54 -11.86 -2.10 -4.33
N LEU A 55 -10.73 -1.46 -4.65
CA LEU A 55 -9.55 -1.39 -3.77
C LEU A 55 -9.88 -0.86 -2.37
N PRO A 56 -10.67 0.22 -2.19
CA PRO A 56 -11.03 0.69 -0.85
C PRO A 56 -11.73 -0.39 -0.01
N SER A 57 -12.61 -1.18 -0.63
CA SER A 57 -13.32 -2.27 0.03
C SER A 57 -12.38 -3.41 0.41
N ARG A 58 -11.48 -3.81 -0.50
CA ARG A 58 -10.47 -4.85 -0.23
C ARG A 58 -9.51 -4.45 0.88
N VAL A 59 -9.03 -3.20 0.89
CA VAL A 59 -8.14 -2.68 1.94
C VAL A 59 -8.85 -2.65 3.29
N ARG A 60 -10.12 -2.22 3.35
CA ARG A 60 -10.91 -2.26 4.57
C ARG A 60 -11.11 -3.68 5.08
N ALA A 61 -11.46 -4.63 4.21
CA ALA A 61 -11.67 -6.02 4.58
C ALA A 61 -10.40 -6.67 5.15
N LEU A 62 -9.27 -6.51 4.46
CA LEU A 62 -7.97 -7.02 4.92
C LEU A 62 -7.54 -6.35 6.24
N GLY A 63 -7.68 -5.02 6.35
CA GLY A 63 -7.36 -4.30 7.57
C GLY A 63 -8.19 -4.76 8.77
N PHE A 64 -9.49 -4.98 8.57
CA PHE A 64 -10.38 -5.52 9.61
C PHE A 64 -9.98 -6.93 10.03
N GLU A 65 -9.70 -7.81 9.07
CA GLU A 65 -9.25 -9.17 9.35
C GLU A 65 -7.96 -9.17 10.19
N LEU A 66 -6.96 -8.39 9.76
CA LEU A 66 -5.67 -8.32 10.43
C LEU A 66 -5.75 -7.66 11.82
N ALA A 67 -6.60 -6.66 12.00
CA ALA A 67 -6.77 -5.99 13.28
C ALA A 67 -7.57 -6.84 14.28
N PHE A 68 -8.78 -7.27 13.90
CA PHE A 68 -9.75 -7.82 14.84
C PHE A 68 -9.75 -9.34 14.92
N ARG A 69 -9.34 -10.05 13.85
CA ARG A 69 -9.31 -11.52 13.86
C ARG A 69 -7.94 -12.08 14.18
N ARG A 70 -6.88 -11.41 13.72
CA ARG A 70 -5.51 -11.92 13.87
C ARG A 70 -4.62 -11.10 14.83
N GLY A 71 -5.01 -9.88 15.21
CA GLY A 71 -4.20 -9.03 16.08
C GLY A 71 -2.84 -8.62 15.50
N LEU A 72 -2.69 -8.65 14.17
CA LEU A 72 -1.43 -8.40 13.47
C LEU A 72 -1.23 -6.94 13.05
N LEU A 73 -2.30 -6.14 13.07
CA LEU A 73 -2.26 -4.73 12.66
C LEU A 73 -1.89 -3.84 13.84
N ARG A 74 -0.79 -3.09 13.70
CA ARG A 74 -0.40 -2.03 14.63
C ARG A 74 -0.65 -0.66 13.99
N PRO A 75 -0.99 0.37 14.78
CA PRO A 75 -1.06 1.73 14.25
C PRO A 75 0.33 2.12 13.71
N PRO A 76 0.39 2.70 12.50
CA PRO A 76 1.67 3.17 11.97
C PRO A 76 2.18 4.35 12.82
N PRO A 77 3.50 4.51 12.96
CA PRO A 77 4.07 5.57 13.77
C PRO A 77 3.72 6.96 13.18
N PRO A 78 3.73 8.04 13.99
CA PRO A 78 3.31 9.38 13.57
C PRO A 78 4.02 9.90 12.32
N GLU A 79 5.24 9.46 12.06
CA GLU A 79 6.04 9.86 10.91
C GLU A 79 5.50 9.24 9.61
N THR A 80 4.85 8.07 9.68
CA THR A 80 4.32 7.35 8.51
C THR A 80 2.80 7.38 8.39
N ILE A 81 2.08 7.83 9.42
CA ILE A 81 0.62 8.04 9.33
C ILE A 81 0.27 9.10 8.29
N PHE A 82 1.12 10.12 8.12
CA PHE A 82 0.92 11.16 7.09
C PHE A 82 1.00 10.57 5.68
N LEU A 83 1.96 9.68 5.42
CA LEU A 83 2.07 8.97 4.14
C LEU A 83 0.79 8.16 3.86
N HIS A 84 0.31 7.43 4.87
CA HIS A 84 -0.91 6.63 4.75
C HIS A 84 -2.14 7.50 4.43
N ARG A 85 -2.34 8.59 5.19
CA ARG A 85 -3.44 9.54 4.95
C ARG A 85 -3.35 10.20 3.58
N LYS A 86 -2.15 10.52 3.11
CA LYS A 86 -1.93 11.11 1.79
C LYS A 86 -2.35 10.14 0.67
N LEU A 87 -1.87 8.89 0.72
CA LEU A 87 -2.17 7.89 -0.30
C LEU A 87 -3.64 7.50 -0.34
N VAL A 88 -4.24 7.26 0.83
CA VAL A 88 -5.67 6.91 0.95
C VAL A 88 -6.54 8.09 0.50
N GLY A 89 -6.26 9.30 0.98
CA GLY A 89 -7.01 10.50 0.61
C GLY A 89 -6.97 10.78 -0.89
N SER A 90 -5.78 10.69 -1.51
CA SER A 90 -5.64 10.82 -2.96
C SER A 90 -6.42 9.76 -3.72
N SER A 91 -6.38 8.50 -3.29
CA SER A 91 -7.11 7.42 -3.96
C SER A 91 -8.63 7.62 -3.89
N LEU A 92 -9.15 8.03 -2.73
CA LEU A 92 -10.57 8.33 -2.54
C LEU A 92 -11.01 9.55 -3.37
N LEU A 93 -10.18 10.59 -3.45
CA LEU A 93 -10.46 11.76 -4.27
C LEU A 93 -10.52 11.37 -5.76
N LEU A 94 -9.55 10.61 -6.25
CA LEU A 94 -9.52 10.12 -7.63
C LEU A 94 -10.76 9.28 -7.96
N ALA A 95 -11.20 8.44 -7.04
CA ALA A 95 -12.45 7.68 -7.18
C ALA A 95 -13.67 8.62 -7.25
N ARG A 96 -13.73 9.62 -6.35
CA ARG A 96 -14.85 10.57 -6.23
C ARG A 96 -15.07 11.41 -7.49
N ILE A 97 -14.00 11.74 -8.23
CA ILE A 97 -14.04 12.56 -9.45
C ILE A 97 -14.06 11.74 -10.74
N GLY A 98 -14.12 10.41 -10.68
CA GLY A 98 -14.14 9.59 -11.89
C GLY A 98 -12.80 9.44 -12.60
N ALA A 99 -11.67 9.66 -11.92
CA ALA A 99 -10.37 9.77 -12.57
C ALA A 99 -9.82 8.43 -13.07
N ARG A 100 -9.21 8.48 -14.26
CA ARG A 100 -8.41 7.40 -14.85
C ARG A 100 -6.97 7.86 -15.03
N VAL A 101 -6.07 7.35 -14.18
CA VAL A 101 -4.69 7.83 -14.08
C VAL A 101 -3.71 6.69 -14.28
N ASP A 102 -2.68 6.90 -15.09
CA ASP A 102 -1.54 5.98 -15.16
C ASP A 102 -0.59 6.26 -14.00
N ALA A 103 -0.93 5.75 -12.82
CA ALA A 103 -0.18 6.01 -11.60
C ALA A 103 1.23 5.40 -11.64
N ARG A 104 1.41 4.32 -12.42
CA ARG A 104 2.73 3.73 -12.67
C ARG A 104 3.61 4.70 -13.46
N ALA A 105 3.12 5.27 -14.55
CA ALA A 105 3.87 6.24 -15.35
C ALA A 105 4.26 7.48 -14.55
N LEU A 106 3.43 7.91 -13.59
CA LEU A 106 3.74 9.05 -12.72
C LEU A 106 4.92 8.80 -11.78
N VAL A 107 5.13 7.57 -11.31
CA VAL A 107 6.21 7.27 -10.36
C VAL A 107 7.51 6.86 -11.02
N LEU A 108 7.48 6.32 -12.25
CA LEU A 108 8.67 5.83 -12.95
C LEU A 108 9.83 6.86 -13.04
N PRO A 109 9.61 8.15 -13.34
CA PRO A 109 10.70 9.13 -13.43
C PRO A 109 11.44 9.38 -12.10
N PHE A 110 10.82 9.04 -10.97
CA PHE A 110 11.40 9.24 -9.64
C PHE A 110 12.11 7.99 -9.11
N LEU A 111 12.08 6.89 -9.86
CA LEU A 111 12.79 5.67 -9.49
C LEU A 111 14.21 5.73 -10.05
N PRO A 112 15.21 5.25 -9.29
CA PRO A 112 16.55 5.11 -9.84
C PRO A 112 16.49 4.26 -11.11
N THR A 113 17.14 4.74 -12.16
CA THR A 113 17.38 3.96 -13.37
C THR A 113 18.19 2.74 -12.96
N ARG A 114 17.63 1.55 -13.15
CA ARG A 114 18.35 0.29 -12.90
C ARG A 114 19.44 0.09 -13.94
#